data_AF-A0A7Y9F0S0-F1
#
_entry.id   AF-A0A7Y9F0S0-F1
#
_cell.length_a   1.000
_cell.length_b   1.000
_cell.length_c   1.000
_cell.angle_alpha   90.00
_cell.angle_beta   90.00
_cell.angle_gamma   90.00
#
_symmetry.space_group_name_H-M   'P 1'
#
loop_
_entity.id
_entity.type
_entity.pdbx_description
1 polymer ?
#
loop_
_entity_poly.entity_id
_entity_poly.type
_entity_poly.pdbx_seq_one_letter_code
_entity_poly.pdbx_strand_id
1 'polypeptide(L)' 'MDIHELSGGRVHDQFDVSLEDSDLLGEVELTTNLIIAASESEDHLSQVEIDEILGVALQRDAS' A
#
# COMPACT_ATOMS: atom_id res chain seq x y z
N MET A 1 -6.32 38.98 -0.96
CA MET A 1 -4.88 38.69 -1.15
C MET A 1 -4.54 37.77 -0.02
N ASP A 2 -4.68 36.48 -0.31
CA ASP A 2 -4.80 35.44 0.71
C ASP A 2 -3.42 34.98 1.16
N ILE A 3 -3.30 34.86 2.47
CA ILE A 3 -2.07 34.65 3.26
C ILE A 3 -1.66 33.17 3.26
N HIS A 4 -1.93 32.46 2.17
CA HIS A 4 -1.70 31.01 2.05
C HIS A 4 -0.56 30.68 1.07
N GLU A 5 0.25 31.64 0.65
CA GLU A 5 1.27 31.47 -0.40
C GLU A 5 2.71 31.41 0.12
N LEU A 6 2.95 31.14 1.41
CA LEU A 6 4.29 31.26 2.01
C LEU A 6 4.72 30.12 2.95
N SER A 7 4.17 28.92 2.88
CA SER A 7 4.69 27.81 3.68
C SER A 7 4.82 26.54 2.87
N GLY A 8 6.03 25.99 2.88
CA GLY A 8 6.41 24.77 2.20
C GLY A 8 5.43 23.65 2.47
N GLY A 9 5.00 23.00 1.40
CA GLY A 9 4.01 21.94 1.50
C GLY A 9 3.61 21.36 0.16
N ARG A 10 4.53 21.25 -0.80
CA ARG A 10 4.30 20.46 -2.04
C ARG A 10 4.14 18.94 -1.79
N VAL A 11 3.91 18.54 -0.54
CA VAL A 11 3.63 17.17 -0.09
C VAL A 11 2.14 16.99 0.24
N HIS A 12 1.33 18.05 0.14
CA HIS A 12 -0.11 18.01 0.44
C HIS A 12 -1.01 17.84 -0.80
N ASP A 13 -0.50 17.17 -1.85
CA ASP A 13 -1.29 16.94 -3.08
C ASP A 13 -1.06 15.53 -3.67
N GLN A 14 -0.05 14.79 -3.19
CA GLN A 14 0.17 13.39 -3.59
C GLN A 14 -0.71 12.40 -2.81
N PHE A 15 -1.23 12.83 -1.65
CA PHE A 15 -2.10 12.05 -0.79
C PHE A 15 -3.52 12.62 -0.72
N ASP A 16 -3.81 13.72 -1.43
CA ASP A 16 -5.16 14.27 -1.58
C ASP A 16 -5.86 13.66 -2.82
N VAL A 17 -5.65 12.36 -2.99
CA VAL A 17 -6.45 11.54 -3.90
C VAL A 17 -7.81 11.36 -3.22
N SER A 18 -8.83 11.92 -3.86
CA SER A 18 -10.22 11.65 -3.50
C SER A 18 -10.41 10.13 -3.43
N LEU A 19 -10.93 9.64 -2.30
CA LEU A 19 -11.27 8.24 -2.00
C LEU A 19 -12.30 7.65 -3.00
N GLU A 20 -12.02 7.69 -4.30
CA GLU A 20 -12.97 7.39 -5.39
C GLU A 20 -12.89 5.95 -5.90
N ASP A 21 -11.85 5.20 -5.54
CA ASP A 21 -11.72 3.81 -5.97
C ASP A 21 -11.34 2.92 -4.78
N SER A 22 -12.35 2.22 -4.23
CA SER A 22 -12.16 1.27 -3.13
C SER A 22 -11.16 0.17 -3.47
N ASP A 23 -11.03 -0.15 -4.76
CA ASP A 23 -10.08 -1.15 -5.25
C ASP A 23 -8.64 -0.60 -5.17
N LEU A 24 -8.44 0.69 -5.50
CA LEU A 24 -7.15 1.36 -5.36
C LEU A 24 -6.73 1.49 -3.88
N LEU A 25 -7.68 1.78 -2.99
CA LEU A 25 -7.40 1.84 -1.55
C LEU A 25 -6.95 0.47 -1.02
N GLY A 26 -7.58 -0.61 -1.48
CA GLY A 26 -7.19 -1.98 -1.15
C GLY A 26 -5.78 -2.32 -1.66
N GLU A 27 -5.42 -1.88 -2.86
CA GLU A 27 -4.07 -2.09 -3.42
C GLU A 27 -2.98 -1.34 -2.62
N VAL A 28 -3.26 -0.11 -2.21
CA VAL A 28 -2.35 0.71 -1.39
C VAL A 28 -2.14 0.09 -0.01
N GLU A 29 -3.21 -0.37 0.63
CA GLU A 29 -3.14 -1.06 1.94
C GLU A 29 -2.30 -2.34 1.83
N LEU A 30 -2.56 -3.16 0.80
CA LEU A 30 -1.84 -4.40 0.54
C LEU A 30 -0.34 -4.16 0.26
N THR A 31 -0.02 -3.14 -0.53
CA THR A 31 1.38 -2.74 -0.78
C THR A 31 2.06 -2.26 0.50
N THR A 32 1.34 -1.50 1.33
CA THR A 32 1.84 -1.04 2.62
C THR A 32 2.14 -2.21 3.56
N ASN A 33 1.24 -3.18 3.64
CA ASN A 33 1.42 -4.39 4.45
C ASN A 33 2.65 -5.21 4.02
N LEU A 34 2.90 -5.33 2.71
CA LEU A 34 4.10 -5.98 2.17
C LEU A 34 5.39 -5.24 2.57
N ILE A 35 5.40 -3.90 2.46
CA ILE A 35 6.56 -3.09 2.82
C ILE A 35 6.88 -3.22 4.30
N ILE A 36 5.85 -3.18 5.17
CA ILE A 36 6.01 -3.34 6.61
C ILE A 36 6.57 -4.73 6.92
N ALA A 37 5.93 -5.79 6.41
CA ALA A 37 6.38 -7.17 6.64
C ALA A 37 7.82 -7.40 6.17
N ALA A 38 8.19 -6.86 5.00
CA ALA A 38 9.56 -6.96 4.49
C ALA A 38 10.57 -6.15 5.32
N SER A 39 10.13 -5.05 5.95
CA SER A 39 10.98 -4.21 6.80
C SER A 39 11.14 -4.77 8.21
N GLU A 40 10.14 -5.51 8.70
CA GLU A 40 10.16 -6.17 10.02
C GLU A 40 10.81 -7.56 9.98
N SER A 41 10.89 -8.17 8.80
CA SER A 41 11.60 -9.42 8.60
C SER A 41 13.11 -9.20 8.60
N GLU A 42 13.84 -10.03 9.35
CA GLU A 42 15.31 -10.00 9.40
C GLU A 42 15.94 -10.54 8.09
N ASP A 43 15.17 -11.35 7.35
CA ASP A 43 15.55 -12.01 6.10
C ASP A 43 14.44 -11.84 5.04
N HIS A 44 14.63 -12.35 3.82
CA HIS A 44 13.60 -12.29 2.79
C HIS A 44 12.30 -13.01 3.21
N LEU A 45 11.15 -12.38 2.98
CA LEU A 45 9.83 -13.00 3.17
C LEU A 45 9.72 -14.27 2.35
N SER A 46 9.20 -15.33 2.95
CA SER A 46 8.90 -16.55 2.23
C SER A 46 7.68 -16.36 1.31
N GLN A 47 7.59 -17.20 0.27
CA GLN A 47 6.44 -17.19 -0.64
C GLN A 47 5.11 -17.37 0.10
N VAL A 48 5.10 -18.18 1.17
CA VAL A 48 3.89 -18.45 1.97
C VAL A 48 3.44 -17.17 2.69
N GLU A 49 4.36 -16.42 3.29
CA GLU A 49 4.05 -15.17 3.99
C GLU A 49 3.56 -14.09 3.02
N ILE A 50 4.19 -14.01 1.84
CA ILE A 50 3.74 -13.12 0.76
C ILE A 50 2.32 -13.51 0.33
N ASP A 51 2.04 -14.80 0.15
CA ASP A 51 0.74 -15.29 -0.29
C ASP A 51 -0.36 -15.01 0.75
N GLU A 52 -0.03 -15.11 2.04
CA GLU A 52 -0.93 -14.75 3.15
C GLU A 52 -1.25 -13.24 3.16
N ILE A 53 -0.23 -12.39 2.99
CA ILE A 53 -0.40 -10.92 2.94
C ILE A 53 -1.22 -10.50 1.71
N LEU A 54 -0.98 -11.16 0.58
CA LEU A 54 -1.70 -10.92 -0.67
C LEU A 54 -3.10 -11.56 -0.69
N GLY A 55 -3.44 -12.37 0.31
CA GLY A 55 -4.71 -13.12 0.35
C GLY A 55 -4.84 -14.18 -0.76
N VAL A 56 -3.73 -14.54 -1.42
CA VAL A 56 -3.67 -15.58 -2.46
C VAL A 56 -3.46 -16.93 -1.79
N ALA A 57 -4.39 -17.35 -0.94
CA ALA A 57 -4.40 -18.71 -0.41
C ALA A 57 -4.59 -19.70 -1.58
N LEU A 58 -3.47 -20.21 -2.11
CA LEU A 58 -3.33 -21.27 -3.10
C LEU A 58 -4.59 -21.45 -3.98
N GLN A 59 -4.76 -20.59 -4.99
CA GLN A 59 -5.51 -20.97 -6.20
C GLN A 59 -4.68 -22.00 -6.98
N ARG A 60 -4.41 -23.15 -6.35
CA ARG A 60 -3.81 -24.33 -6.98
C ARG A 60 -4.89 -25.33 -7.34
N ASP A 61 -6.05 -24.84 -7.79
CA ASP A 61 -7.16 -25.64 -8.27
C ASP A 61 -7.89 -24.89 -9.39
N ALA A 62 -7.35 -24.96 -10.60
CA ALA A 62 -8.10 -24.88 -11.85
C ALA A 62 -7.29 -25.60 -12.93
N SER A 63 -7.34 -26.95 -12.87
CA SER A 63 -6.97 -27.83 -13.98
C SER A 63 -7.92 -27.69 -15.17
#